data_AF-A0A9N9PY88-F1
#
_entry.id   AF-A0A9N9PY88-F1
#
_cell.length_a   1.000
_cell.length_b   1.000
_cell.length_c   1.000
_cell.angle_alpha   90.00
_cell.angle_beta   90.00
_cell.angle_gamma   90.00
#
_symmetry.space_group_name_H-M   'P 1'
#
loop_
_entity.id
_entity.type
_entity.pdbx_description
1 polymer ?
#
loop_
_entity_poly.entity_id
_entity_poly.type
_entity_poly.pdbx_seq_one_letter_code
_entity_poly.pdbx_strand_id
1 'polypeptide(L)'
;MAPEAGSSKIDVTIAQKSTRTPSLELEINRHVENGRLGRRAVDAAFIKPVPHVVSGDTWHTTQGDPREHITVEFSKDGKHVTTHHVYRIS
;
A
#
# COMPACT_ATOMS: atom_id res chain seq x y z
N MET A 1 19.01 9.72 27.23
CA MET A 1 19.02 9.74 25.75
C MET A 1 18.52 8.39 25.29
N ALA A 2 17.28 8.32 24.80
CA ALA A 2 16.77 7.14 24.09
C ALA A 2 16.76 7.48 22.60
N PRO A 3 17.20 6.58 21.70
CA PRO A 3 16.95 6.79 20.28
C PRO A 3 15.45 6.68 20.07
N GLU A 4 14.83 7.77 19.64
CA GLU A 4 13.47 7.74 19.11
C GLU A 4 13.49 6.71 17.98
N ALA A 5 12.72 5.64 18.15
CA ALA A 5 12.47 4.68 17.10
C ALA A 5 11.77 5.46 15.99
N GLY A 6 12.57 5.96 15.04
CA GLY A 6 12.06 6.57 13.84
C GLY A 6 11.31 5.49 13.10
N SER A 7 9.99 5.41 13.30
CA SER A 7 9.10 4.73 12.38
C SER A 7 9.50 5.22 11.01
N SER A 8 10.10 4.33 10.21
CA SER A 8 10.40 4.62 8.81
C SER A 8 9.06 4.90 8.17
N LYS A 9 8.68 6.18 8.14
CA LYS A 9 7.42 6.63 7.55
C LYS A 9 7.56 6.35 6.07
N ILE A 10 6.85 5.33 5.60
CA ILE A 10 6.76 5.04 4.18
C ILE A 10 5.90 6.15 3.59
N ASP A 11 6.44 6.87 2.60
CA ASP A 11 5.70 7.87 1.87
C ASP A 11 4.71 7.19 0.92
N VAL A 12 3.45 7.17 1.32
CA VAL A 12 2.36 6.59 0.50
C VAL A 12 1.97 7.60 -0.57
N THR A 13 2.21 7.24 -1.82
CA THR A 13 1.82 8.02 -3.00
C THR A 13 0.61 7.37 -3.67
N ILE A 14 -0.47 8.12 -3.75
CA ILE A 14 -1.72 7.67 -4.37
C ILE A 14 -1.90 8.43 -5.68
N ALA A 15 -2.15 7.71 -6.77
CA ALA A 15 -2.37 8.32 -8.09
C ALA A 15 -3.50 9.35 -8.05
N GLN A 16 -3.39 10.44 -8.81
CA GLN A 16 -4.34 11.56 -8.82
C GLN A 16 -5.81 11.17 -9.10
N LYS A 17 -6.05 10.00 -9.71
CA LYS A 17 -7.40 9.50 -10.02
C LYS A 17 -8.07 8.77 -8.85
N SER A 18 -7.37 8.59 -7.74
CA SER A 18 -7.86 7.82 -6.60
C SER A 18 -8.12 8.76 -5.43
N THR A 19 -9.30 8.69 -4.84
CA THR A 19 -9.64 9.48 -3.66
C THR A 19 -8.75 9.01 -2.51
N ARG A 20 -7.75 9.82 -2.14
CA ARG A 20 -6.83 9.56 -1.03
C ARG A 20 -7.66 9.52 0.26
N THR A 21 -8.06 8.33 0.69
CA THR A 21 -8.85 8.15 1.91
C THR A 21 -7.90 7.83 3.07
N PRO A 22 -8.10 8.40 4.27
CA PRO A 22 -7.31 8.07 5.45
C PRO A 22 -7.29 6.58 5.79
N SER A 23 -8.34 5.84 5.38
CA SER A 23 -8.41 4.40 5.52
C SER A 23 -7.39 3.66 4.65
N LEU A 24 -7.10 4.10 3.42
CA LEU A 24 -6.09 3.46 2.57
C LEU A 24 -4.69 3.55 3.18
N GLU A 25 -4.32 4.73 3.67
CA GLU A 25 -3.01 4.95 4.31
C GLU A 25 -2.87 4.12 5.59
N LEU A 26 -3.93 4.04 6.40
CA LEU A 26 -3.95 3.20 7.60
C LEU A 26 -3.73 1.72 7.28
N GLU A 27 -4.41 1.20 6.27
CA GLU A 27 -4.32 -0.23 5.90
C GLU A 27 -2.95 -0.59 5.33
N ILE A 28 -2.32 0.30 4.56
CA ILE A 28 -0.93 0.13 4.09
C ILE A 28 0.04 0.15 5.28
N ASN A 29 -0.10 1.12 6.19
CA ASN A 29 0.74 1.20 7.38
C ASN A 29 0.62 -0.06 8.24
N ARG A 30 -0.60 -0.53 8.51
CA ARG A 30 -0.84 -1.79 9.24
C ARG A 30 -0.23 -2.99 8.52
N HIS A 31 -0.32 -3.06 7.20
CA HIS A 31 0.31 -4.13 6.42
C HIS A 31 1.83 -4.15 6.61
N VAL A 32 2.46 -2.98 6.61
CA VAL A 32 3.90 -2.81 6.84
C VAL A 32 4.26 -3.17 8.28
N GLU A 33 3.55 -2.62 9.27
CA GLU A 33 3.78 -2.84 10.71
C GLU A 33 3.66 -4.31 11.11
N ASN A 34 2.73 -5.04 10.48
CA ASN A 34 2.59 -6.49 10.66
C ASN A 34 3.72 -7.31 10.02
N GLY A 35 4.78 -6.67 9.50
CA GLY A 35 5.94 -7.33 8.93
C GLY A 35 5.69 -8.03 7.60
N ARG A 36 4.58 -7.72 6.92
CA ARG A 36 4.17 -8.43 5.69
C ARG A 36 5.09 -8.17 4.49
N LEU A 37 5.98 -7.18 4.60
CA LEU A 37 7.05 -6.91 3.63
C LEU A 37 8.34 -7.75 3.88
N GLY A 38 8.44 -8.47 5.00
CA GLY A 38 9.65 -9.16 5.41
C GLY A 38 10.80 -8.21 5.74
N ARG A 39 12.06 -8.68 5.63
CA ARG A 39 13.28 -7.87 5.86
C ARG A 39 13.59 -6.86 4.73
N ARG A 40 12.61 -6.49 3.90
CA ARG A 40 12.79 -5.61 2.75
C ARG A 40 12.74 -4.15 3.20
N ALA A 41 13.77 -3.38 2.85
CA ALA A 41 13.76 -1.94 3.05
C ALA A 41 12.97 -1.27 1.92
N VAL A 42 12.01 -0.41 2.27
CA VAL A 42 11.18 0.38 1.35
C VAL A 42 10.98 1.78 1.95
N ASP A 43 10.85 2.79 1.10
CA ASP A 43 10.62 4.19 1.50
C ASP A 43 9.36 4.81 0.88
N ALA A 44 8.84 4.24 -0.21
CA ALA A 44 7.59 4.69 -0.80
C ALA A 44 6.67 3.54 -1.20
N ALA A 45 5.37 3.85 -1.26
CA ALA A 45 4.32 2.93 -1.66
C ALA A 45 3.41 3.58 -2.70
N PHE A 46 3.25 2.96 -3.85
CA PHE A 46 2.40 3.43 -4.95
C PHE A 46 1.19 2.54 -5.13
N ILE A 47 -0.01 3.09 -5.01
CA ILE A 47 -1.23 2.33 -5.30
C ILE A 47 -1.40 2.25 -6.82
N LYS A 48 -1.44 1.03 -7.35
CA LYS A 48 -1.76 0.82 -8.77
C LYS A 48 -3.28 0.94 -8.97
N PRO A 49 -3.74 1.72 -9.95
CA PRO A 49 -5.15 1.73 -10.32
C PRO A 49 -5.53 0.36 -10.87
N VAL A 50 -6.78 -0.02 -10.62
CA VAL A 50 -7.32 -1.28 -11.11
C VAL A 50 -7.58 -1.12 -12.62
N PRO A 51 -6.95 -1.93 -13.49
CA PRO A 51 -7.02 -1.72 -14.93
C PRO A 51 -8.42 -1.86 -15.53
N HIS A 52 -9.38 -2.42 -14.78
CA HIS A 52 -10.73 -2.71 -15.26
C HIS A 52 -11.83 -1.79 -14.71
N VAL A 53 -11.49 -0.82 -13.84
CA VAL A 53 -12.51 0.02 -13.20
C VAL A 53 -12.37 1.46 -13.70
N VAL A 54 -13.35 1.89 -14.49
CA VAL A 54 -13.40 3.22 -15.12
C VAL A 54 -13.64 4.34 -14.08
N SER A 55 -14.01 3.98 -12.84
CA SER A 55 -14.34 4.91 -11.75
C SER A 55 -13.14 5.51 -11.02
N GLY A 56 -11.91 5.00 -11.23
CA GLY A 56 -10.73 5.45 -10.46
C GLY A 56 -10.63 4.84 -9.05
N ASP A 57 -11.49 3.87 -8.75
CA ASP A 57 -11.43 3.10 -7.50
C ASP A 57 -10.14 2.29 -7.39
N THR A 58 -9.63 2.18 -6.17
CA THR A 58 -8.41 1.43 -5.84
C THR A 58 -8.73 0.08 -5.18
N TRP A 59 -9.78 0.06 -4.36
CA TRP A 59 -10.33 -1.15 -3.79
C TRP A 59 -11.00 -1.98 -4.88
N HIS A 60 -10.64 -3.26 -4.93
CA HIS A 60 -11.23 -4.21 -5.85
C HIS A 60 -11.20 -5.63 -5.28
N THR A 61 -12.03 -6.46 -5.87
CA THR A 61 -12.03 -7.91 -5.71
C THR A 61 -11.73 -8.52 -7.07
N THR A 62 -11.04 -9.65 -7.10
CA THR A 62 -10.86 -10.41 -8.35
C THR A 62 -11.58 -11.76 -8.23
N GLN A 63 -11.88 -12.40 -9.36
CA GLN A 63 -12.54 -13.71 -9.33
C GLN A 63 -11.73 -14.76 -8.55
N GLY A 64 -10.40 -14.64 -8.54
CA GLY A 64 -9.50 -15.52 -7.78
C GLY A 64 -9.25 -15.08 -6.34
N ASP A 65 -9.65 -13.87 -5.97
CA ASP A 65 -9.49 -13.32 -4.63
C ASP A 65 -10.72 -12.46 -4.26
N PRO A 66 -11.75 -13.07 -3.64
CA PRO A 66 -13.02 -12.41 -3.36
C PRO A 66 -12.92 -11.39 -2.24
N ARG A 67 -11.77 -11.27 -1.58
CA ARG A 67 -11.54 -10.28 -0.53
C ARG A 67 -11.21 -8.93 -1.15
N GLU A 68 -11.79 -7.86 -0.62
CA GLU A 68 -11.49 -6.51 -1.08
C GLU A 68 -10.04 -6.14 -0.74
N HIS A 69 -9.27 -5.77 -1.76
CA HIS A 69 -7.86 -5.43 -1.64
C HIS A 69 -7.47 -4.29 -2.57
N ILE A 70 -6.31 -3.70 -2.29
CA ILE A 70 -5.60 -2.78 -3.18
C ILE A 70 -4.27 -3.41 -3.59
N THR A 71 -3.79 -3.03 -4.77
CA THR A 71 -2.45 -3.41 -5.24
C THR A 71 -1.47 -2.30 -4.96
N VAL A 72 -0.49 -2.58 -4.11
CA VAL A 72 0.51 -1.60 -3.66
C VAL A 72 1.89 -2.02 -4.14
N GLU A 73 2.51 -1.14 -4.90
CA GLU A 73 3.88 -1.25 -5.37
C GLU A 73 4.80 -0.52 -4.39
N PHE A 74 5.66 -1.25 -3.70
CA PHE A 74 6.63 -0.66 -2.81
C PHE A 74 7.95 -0.42 -3.54
N SER A 75 8.55 0.73 -3.29
CA SER A 75 9.84 1.11 -3.85
C SER A 75 10.85 1.49 -2.76
N LYS A 76 12.12 1.46 -3.16
CA LYS A 76 13.22 2.03 -2.40
C LYS A 76 14.11 2.84 -3.34
N ASP A 77 14.49 4.05 -2.97
CA ASP A 77 15.34 4.94 -3.77
C ASP A 77 14.79 5.13 -5.21
N GLY A 78 13.46 5.20 -5.34
CA GLY A 78 12.76 5.29 -6.62
C GLY A 78 12.72 4.01 -7.46
N LYS A 79 13.23 2.88 -6.96
CA LYS A 79 13.21 1.58 -7.66
C LYS A 79 12.18 0.64 -7.06
N HIS A 80 11.43 -0.07 -7.91
CA HIS A 80 10.52 -1.13 -7.49
C HIS A 80 11.25 -2.20 -6.67
N VAL A 81 10.66 -2.57 -5.53
CA VAL A 81 11.16 -3.64 -4.64
C VAL A 81 10.21 -4.83 -4.67
N THR A 82 8.91 -4.57 -4.49
CA THR A 82 7.89 -5.63 -4.40
C THR A 82 6.50 -5.09 -4.63
N THR A 83 5.56 -5.97 -4.98
CA THR A 83 4.14 -5.65 -5.09
C THR A 83 3.37 -6.53 -4.12
N HIS A 84 2.45 -5.95 -3.34
CA HIS A 84 1.61 -6.68 -2.40
C HIS A 84 0.13 -6.32 -2.59
N HIS A 85 -0.73 -7.31 -2.37
CA HIS A 85 -2.16 -7.06 -2.14
C HIS A 85 -2.34 -6.71 -0.66
N VAL A 86 -2.84 -5.51 -0.41
CA VAL A 86 -3.21 -5.05 0.94
C VAL A 86 -4.71 -5.19 1.06
N TYR A 87 -5.14 -6.07 1.95
CA TYR A 87 -6.55 -6.37 2.18
C TYR A 87 -7.17 -5.37 3.11
N ARG A 88 -8.45 -5.05 2.89
CA ARG A 88 -9.21 -4.24 3.82
C ARG A 88 -9.44 -5.02 5.10
N ILE A 89 -8.92 -4.51 6.21
CA ILE A 89 -9.22 -4.99 7.55
C ILE A 89 -10.59 -4.41 7.94
N SER A 90 -11.56 -5.30 8.16
CA SER A 90 -12.93 -4.96 8.59
C SER A 90 -12.99 -4.49 10.04
#